data_AF-W0HSH2-F1
#
_entry.id   AF-W0HSH2-F1
#
_cell.length_a   1.000
_cell.length_b   1.000
_cell.length_c   1.000
_cell.angle_alpha   90.00
_cell.angle_beta   90.00
_cell.angle_gamma   90.00
#
_symmetry.space_group_name_H-M   'P 1'
#
loop_
_entity.id
_entity.type
_entity.pdbx_description
1 polymer ?
#
loop_
_entity_poly.entity_id
_entity_poly.type
_entity_poly.pdbx_seq_one_letter_code
_entity_poly.pdbx_strand_id
1 'polypeptide(L)'
;MEELARQLLSEGLRSRPAYLEGSALLIGHQLELPPYQVTYRVEGEVLILCALQRERDARSRPQQLFRLMAVLRRVFQALRWLVSVRMLVIADVFDSALARKRQQLVQVLLSLGAERIRYHGDLWLELPASRLLSRRAGLH
;
A
#
# COMPACT_ATOMS: atom_id res chain seq x y z
N MET A 1 -12.26 -2.82 11.11
CA MET A 1 -11.29 -1.72 11.38
C MET A 1 -10.52 -1.91 12.68
N GLU A 2 -11.16 -2.16 13.82
CA GLU A 2 -10.44 -2.33 15.10
C GLU A 2 -9.42 -3.47 15.10
N GLU A 3 -9.75 -4.61 14.50
CA GLU A 3 -8.85 -5.76 14.44
C GLU A 3 -7.58 -5.45 13.65
N LEU A 4 -7.71 -4.75 12.51
CA LEU A 4 -6.57 -4.25 11.73
C LEU A 4 -5.72 -3.26 12.53
N ALA A 5 -6.35 -2.32 13.24
CA ALA A 5 -5.62 -1.37 14.07
C ALA A 5 -4.85 -2.06 15.21
N ARG A 6 -5.44 -3.08 15.86
CA ARG A 6 -4.76 -3.90 16.88
C ARG A 6 -3.61 -4.71 16.28
N GLN A 7 -3.81 -5.30 15.10
CA GLN A 7 -2.76 -6.04 14.42
C GLN A 7 -1.59 -5.13 14.05
N LEU A 8 -1.86 -3.96 13.47
CA LEU A 8 -0.84 -2.96 13.16
C LEU A 8 -0.10 -2.51 14.43
N LEU A 9 -0.82 -2.31 15.54
CA LEU A 9 -0.19 -1.96 16.81
C LEU A 9 0.75 -3.06 17.32
N SER A 10 0.38 -4.34 17.16
CA SER A 10 1.26 -5.47 17.50
C SER A 10 2.52 -5.53 16.64
N GLU A 11 2.45 -5.00 15.41
CA GLU A 11 3.58 -4.80 14.49
C GLU A 11 4.40 -3.54 14.80
N GLY A 12 4.08 -2.82 15.89
CA GLY A 12 4.70 -1.56 16.27
C GLY A 12 4.25 -0.36 15.44
N LEU A 13 3.19 -0.50 14.65
CA LEU A 13 2.68 0.53 13.75
C LEU A 13 1.43 1.18 14.34
N ARG A 14 1.53 2.46 14.69
CA ARG A 14 0.39 3.23 15.18
C ARG A 14 -0.41 3.77 13.99
N SER A 15 -1.69 3.40 13.93
CA SER A 15 -2.62 3.94 12.95
C SER A 15 -3.40 5.12 13.54
N ARG A 16 -3.48 6.22 12.79
CA ARG A 16 -4.24 7.43 13.17
C ARG A 16 -5.26 7.76 12.07
N PRO A 17 -6.42 8.37 12.39
CA PRO A 17 -7.32 8.87 11.37
C PRO A 17 -6.63 9.87 10.44
N ALA A 18 -6.93 9.81 9.14
CA ALA A 18 -6.44 10.73 8.12
C ALA A 18 -7.62 11.51 7.55
N TYR A 19 -7.53 12.85 7.58
CA TYR A 19 -8.57 13.75 7.09
C TYR A 19 -8.11 14.46 5.82
N LEU A 20 -9.04 14.78 4.94
CA LEU A 20 -8.76 15.67 3.81
C LEU A 20 -8.34 17.04 4.36
N GLU A 21 -7.24 17.56 3.84
CA GLU A 21 -6.61 18.81 4.31
C GLU A 21 -7.62 19.96 4.42
N GLY A 22 -7.64 20.63 5.57
CA GLY A 22 -8.56 21.73 5.84
C GLY A 22 -10.02 21.32 6.07
N SER A 23 -10.32 20.03 6.26
CA SER A 23 -11.70 19.56 6.48
C SER A 23 -11.79 18.49 7.58
N ALA A 24 -13.02 18.22 8.03
CA ALA A 24 -13.35 17.09 8.91
C ALA A 24 -13.68 15.79 8.13
N LEU A 25 -13.46 15.76 6.82
CA LEU A 25 -13.76 14.58 6.00
C LEU A 25 -12.71 13.50 6.21
N LEU A 26 -13.11 12.38 6.82
CA LEU A 26 -12.25 11.20 7.00
C LEU A 26 -12.00 10.52 5.64
N ILE A 27 -10.75 10.48 5.20
CA ILE A 27 -10.32 9.85 3.93
C ILE A 27 -9.68 8.47 4.14
N GLY A 28 -9.42 8.10 5.39
CA GLY A 28 -8.87 6.82 5.77
C GLY A 28 -8.08 6.92 7.06
N HIS A 29 -7.02 6.13 7.13
CA HIS A 29 -6.10 6.06 8.24
C HIS A 29 -4.67 6.15 7.74
N GLN A 30 -3.79 6.68 8.58
CA GLN A 30 -2.39 6.88 8.29
C GLN A 30 -1.53 6.11 9.28
N LEU A 31 -0.41 5.59 8.82
CA LEU A 31 0.64 5.03 9.64
C LEU A 31 2.00 5.50 9.16
N GLU A 32 2.96 5.52 10.09
CA GLU A 32 4.36 5.79 9.81
C GLU A 32 5.09 4.46 9.70
N LEU A 33 5.74 4.25 8.56
CA LEU A 33 6.63 3.12 8.30
C LEU A 33 7.93 3.68 7.70
N PRO A 34 8.84 4.25 8.52
CA PRO A 34 9.96 5.02 8.03
C PRO A 34 10.75 4.28 6.93
N PRO A 35 11.02 4.96 5.80
CA PRO A 35 10.83 6.40 5.58
C PRO A 35 9.49 6.80 4.95
N TYR A 36 8.51 5.91 4.96
CA TYR A 36 7.24 6.13 4.30
C TYR A 36 6.16 6.49 5.29
N GLN A 37 5.27 7.35 4.84
CA GLN A 37 3.97 7.54 5.42
C GLN A 37 2.95 6.89 4.50
N VAL A 38 2.13 6.00 5.05
CA VAL A 38 1.15 5.22 4.30
C VAL A 38 -0.24 5.65 4.73
N THR A 39 -1.05 6.10 3.79
CA THR A 39 -2.48 6.30 4.01
C THR A 39 -3.24 5.14 3.39
N TYR A 40 -4.16 4.56 4.15
CA TYR A 40 -4.93 3.39 3.75
C TYR A 40 -6.38 3.49 4.22
N ARG A 41 -7.25 2.68 3.63
CA ARG A 41 -8.60 2.41 4.11
C ARG A 41 -8.97 0.96 3.87
N VAL A 42 -10.04 0.48 4.50
CA VAL A 42 -10.58 -0.86 4.24
C VAL A 42 -11.96 -0.71 3.66
N GLU A 43 -12.21 -1.39 2.54
CA GLU A 43 -13.52 -1.49 1.91
C GLU A 43 -13.89 -2.97 1.79
N GLY A 44 -14.84 -3.42 2.62
CA GLY A 44 -15.16 -4.84 2.74
C GLY A 44 -13.92 -5.65 3.15
N GLU A 45 -13.50 -6.57 2.27
CA GLU A 45 -12.36 -7.47 2.46
C GLU A 45 -11.06 -6.93 1.83
N VAL A 46 -11.07 -5.70 1.29
CA VAL A 46 -9.97 -5.13 0.52
C VAL A 46 -9.29 -4.02 1.29
N LEU A 47 -7.96 -4.11 1.43
CA LEU A 47 -7.13 -3.04 1.94
C LEU A 47 -6.73 -2.11 0.79
N ILE A 48 -7.18 -0.86 0.82
CA ILE A 48 -6.82 0.14 -0.19
C ILE A 48 -5.70 1.02 0.33
N LEU A 49 -4.57 1.06 -0.36
CA LEU A 49 -3.49 2.00 -0.12
C LEU A 49 -3.76 3.28 -0.92
N CYS A 50 -4.24 4.30 -0.22
CA CYS A 50 -4.62 5.60 -0.79
C CYS A 50 -3.40 6.44 -1.18
N ALA A 51 -2.34 6.41 -0.35
CA ALA A 51 -1.12 7.18 -0.61
C ALA A 51 0.10 6.49 0.00
N LEU A 52 1.22 6.57 -0.72
CA LEU A 52 2.55 6.18 -0.24
C LEU A 52 3.48 7.39 -0.42
N GLN A 53 3.74 8.10 0.66
CA GLN A 53 4.56 9.31 0.66
C GLN A 53 5.89 9.03 1.33
N ARG A 54 6.95 9.65 0.84
CA ARG A 54 8.27 9.60 1.49
C ARG A 54 8.38 10.79 2.45
N GLU A 55 8.92 10.56 3.64
CA GLU A 55 9.36 11.62 4.54
C GLU A 55 10.37 12.55 3.83
N ARG A 56 10.27 13.86 4.08
CA ARG A 56 10.96 14.91 3.29
C ARG A 56 12.48 14.71 3.21
N ASP A 57 13.10 14.19 4.27
CA ASP A 57 14.56 14.07 4.39
C ASP A 57 15.09 12.63 4.25
N ALA A 58 14.22 11.68 3.95
CA ALA A 58 14.63 10.29 3.94
C ALA A 58 15.28 9.85 2.62
N ARG A 59 16.40 9.13 2.71
CA ARG A 59 17.02 8.48 1.54
C ARG A 59 16.12 7.33 1.06
N SER A 60 15.74 7.38 -0.22
CA SER A 60 14.99 6.29 -0.85
C SER A 60 15.91 5.10 -1.08
N ARG A 61 15.51 3.93 -0.59
CA ARG A 61 16.17 2.65 -0.89
C ARG A 61 15.10 1.63 -1.30
N PRO A 62 15.31 0.86 -2.39
CA PRO A 62 14.38 -0.21 -2.81
C PRO A 62 14.01 -1.17 -1.67
N GLN A 63 14.94 -1.40 -0.75
CA GLN A 63 14.78 -2.20 0.47
C GLN A 63 13.57 -1.82 1.34
N GLN A 64 13.13 -0.56 1.28
CA GLN A 64 12.07 -0.04 2.13
C GLN A 64 10.68 -0.49 1.65
N LEU A 65 10.51 -0.74 0.34
CA LEU A 65 9.27 -1.33 -0.17
C LEU A 65 9.11 -2.77 0.32
N PHE A 66 10.21 -3.54 0.42
CA PHE A 66 10.15 -4.89 1.01
C PHE A 66 9.72 -4.88 2.47
N ARG A 67 10.03 -3.83 3.23
CA ARG A 67 9.53 -3.68 4.61
C ARG A 67 8.01 -3.52 4.63
N LEU A 68 7.45 -2.69 3.75
CA LEU A 68 6.00 -2.57 3.59
C LEU A 68 5.38 -3.91 3.21
N MET A 69 5.95 -4.61 2.24
CA MET A 69 5.48 -5.94 1.83
C MET A 69 5.54 -6.97 2.96
N ALA A 70 6.57 -6.92 3.80
CA ALA A 70 6.70 -7.81 4.95
C ALA A 70 5.63 -7.54 6.01
N VAL A 71 5.33 -6.27 6.29
CA VAL A 71 4.23 -5.87 7.18
C VAL A 71 2.89 -6.35 6.60
N LEU A 72 2.61 -6.05 5.33
CA LEU A 72 1.38 -6.48 4.67
C LEU A 72 1.22 -8.00 4.73
N ARG A 73 2.30 -8.76 4.51
CA ARG A 73 2.27 -10.22 4.62
C ARG A 73 1.85 -10.67 6.02
N ARG A 74 2.43 -10.12 7.09
CA ARG A 74 2.07 -10.51 8.47
C ARG A 74 0.65 -10.11 8.83
N VAL A 75 0.21 -8.92 8.39
CA VAL A 75 -1.20 -8.48 8.54
C VAL A 75 -2.15 -9.46 7.87
N PHE A 76 -1.89 -9.87 6.62
CA PHE A 76 -2.74 -10.82 5.88
C PHE A 76 -2.63 -12.26 6.41
N GLN A 77 -1.55 -12.61 7.10
CA GLN A 77 -1.43 -13.88 7.81
C GLN A 77 -2.29 -13.92 9.08
N ALA A 78 -2.40 -12.78 9.78
CA ALA A 78 -3.22 -12.66 10.98
C ALA A 78 -4.70 -12.48 10.64
N LEU A 79 -5.01 -11.63 9.66
CA LEU A 79 -6.35 -11.20 9.30
C LEU A 79 -6.82 -11.90 8.02
N ARG A 80 -7.37 -13.11 8.17
CA ARG A 80 -7.76 -13.96 7.03
C ARG A 80 -8.95 -13.45 6.23
N TRP A 81 -9.71 -12.52 6.78
CA TRP A 81 -10.79 -11.84 6.06
C TRP A 81 -10.28 -10.80 5.04
N LEU A 82 -8.99 -10.42 5.07
CA LEU A 82 -8.41 -9.59 4.03
C LEU A 82 -8.02 -10.43 2.82
N VAL A 83 -8.64 -10.16 1.67
CA VAL A 83 -8.47 -10.95 0.44
C VAL A 83 -7.54 -10.31 -0.58
N SER A 84 -7.37 -8.99 -0.55
CA SER A 84 -6.44 -8.29 -1.44
C SER A 84 -6.00 -6.92 -0.92
N VAL A 85 -4.88 -6.43 -1.46
CA VAL A 85 -4.45 -5.04 -1.36
C VAL A 85 -4.68 -4.37 -2.71
N ARG A 86 -5.29 -3.17 -2.73
CA ARG A 86 -5.44 -2.36 -3.94
C ARG A 86 -4.70 -1.04 -3.83
N MET A 87 -4.13 -0.59 -4.94
CA MET A 87 -3.53 0.74 -5.07
C MET A 87 -3.84 1.32 -6.44
N LEU A 88 -4.31 2.57 -6.46
CA LEU A 88 -4.39 3.36 -7.69
C LEU A 88 -3.06 4.09 -7.89
N VAL A 89 -2.40 3.84 -9.02
CA VAL A 89 -1.15 4.52 -9.39
C VAL A 89 -1.38 5.25 -10.71
N ILE A 90 -1.61 6.57 -10.62
CA ILE A 90 -1.79 7.43 -11.80
C ILE A 90 -0.40 7.71 -12.41
N ALA A 91 0.04 6.84 -13.30
CA ALA A 91 1.39 6.93 -13.89
C ALA A 91 1.50 7.99 -15.00
N ASP A 92 0.40 8.27 -15.70
CA ASP A 92 0.35 9.21 -16.82
C ASP A 92 0.12 10.63 -16.31
N VAL A 93 1.21 11.28 -15.90
CA VAL A 93 1.23 12.67 -15.45
C VAL A 93 2.18 13.50 -16.31
N PHE A 94 1.92 14.80 -16.42
CA PHE A 94 2.72 15.72 -17.24
C PHE A 94 4.19 15.80 -16.81
N ASP A 95 4.48 15.66 -15.51
CA ASP A 95 5.85 15.59 -15.02
C ASP A 95 6.49 14.25 -15.41
N SER A 96 7.37 14.29 -16.41
CA SER A 96 8.05 13.10 -16.95
C SER A 96 8.95 12.36 -15.94
N ALA A 97 9.49 13.06 -14.94
CA ALA A 97 10.30 12.44 -13.89
C ALA A 97 9.42 11.71 -12.88
N LEU A 98 8.28 12.32 -12.51
CA LEU A 98 7.27 11.69 -11.68
C LEU A 98 6.61 10.49 -12.38
N ALA A 99 6.26 10.64 -13.66
CA ALA A 99 5.69 9.58 -14.49
C ALA A 99 6.59 8.35 -14.52
N ARG A 100 7.89 8.52 -14.80
CA ARG A 100 8.87 7.42 -14.76
C ARG A 100 8.93 6.71 -13.41
N LYS A 101 8.97 7.45 -12.30
CA LYS A 101 8.98 6.86 -10.95
C LYS A 101 7.71 6.07 -10.66
N ARG A 102 6.55 6.58 -11.08
CA ARG A 102 5.27 5.88 -10.92
C ARG A 102 5.18 4.64 -11.81
N GLN A 103 5.67 4.70 -13.04
CA GLN A 103 5.79 3.52 -13.91
C GLN A 103 6.72 2.46 -13.30
N GLN A 104 7.85 2.85 -12.72
CA GLN A 104 8.72 1.93 -11.98
C GLN A 104 8.00 1.27 -10.80
N LEU A 105 7.24 2.04 -10.01
CA LEU A 105 6.41 1.49 -8.93
C LEU A 105 5.40 0.48 -9.47
N VAL A 106 4.70 0.79 -10.57
CA VAL A 106 3.78 -0.15 -11.23
C VAL A 106 4.51 -1.45 -11.60
N GLN A 107 5.68 -1.38 -12.24
CA GLN A 107 6.43 -2.59 -12.63
C GLN A 107 6.86 -3.42 -11.42
N VAL A 108 7.28 -2.78 -10.33
CA VAL A 108 7.64 -3.49 -9.09
C VAL A 108 6.42 -4.16 -8.45
N LEU A 109 5.26 -3.50 -8.42
CA LEU A 109 4.04 -4.11 -7.89
C LEU A 109 3.60 -5.32 -8.73
N LEU A 110 3.69 -5.22 -10.06
CA LEU A 110 3.38 -6.34 -10.96
C LEU A 110 4.34 -7.52 -10.76
N SER A 111 5.65 -7.27 -10.58
CA SER A 111 6.62 -8.34 -10.31
C SER A 111 6.40 -9.01 -8.95
N LEU A 112 5.82 -8.28 -7.99
CA LEU A 112 5.37 -8.82 -6.71
C LEU A 112 4.05 -9.62 -6.80
N GLY A 113 3.49 -9.76 -8.00
CA GLY A 113 2.28 -10.54 -8.26
C GLY A 113 0.99 -9.72 -8.24
N ALA A 114 1.08 -8.38 -8.32
CA ALA A 114 -0.10 -7.57 -8.54
C ALA A 114 -0.61 -7.75 -9.98
N GLU A 115 -1.92 -7.62 -10.15
CA GLU A 115 -2.62 -7.72 -11.41
C GLU A 115 -3.34 -6.38 -11.68
N ARG A 116 -3.54 -6.06 -12.96
CA ARG A 116 -4.29 -4.87 -13.35
C ARG A 116 -5.77 -5.19 -13.37
N ILE A 117 -6.56 -4.43 -12.65
CA ILE A 117 -8.02 -4.57 -12.61
C ILE A 117 -8.70 -3.26 -12.99
N ARG A 118 -9.92 -3.33 -13.51
CA ARG A 118 -10.78 -2.16 -13.70
C ARG A 118 -11.68 -2.00 -12.47
N TYR A 119 -11.62 -0.85 -11.81
CA TYR A 119 -12.41 -0.55 -10.63
C TYR A 119 -12.83 0.92 -10.65
N HIS A 120 -14.14 1.19 -10.55
CA HIS A 120 -14.75 2.51 -10.75
C HIS A 120 -14.33 3.24 -12.04
N GLY A 121 -14.13 2.48 -13.13
CA GLY A 121 -13.73 3.04 -14.43
C GLY A 121 -12.22 3.27 -14.58
N ASP A 122 -11.46 3.26 -13.48
CA ASP A 122 -10.02 3.43 -13.47
C ASP A 122 -9.26 2.09 -13.52
N LEU A 123 -7.99 2.16 -13.90
CA LEU A 123 -7.07 1.03 -13.88
C LEU A 123 -6.31 0.97 -12.55
N TRP A 124 -6.63 -0.02 -11.74
CA TRP A 124 -6.02 -0.25 -10.43
C TRP A 124 -5.04 -1.41 -10.47
N LEU A 125 -4.14 -1.43 -9.48
CA LEU A 125 -3.31 -2.59 -9.18
C LEU A 125 -3.90 -3.31 -7.98
N GLU A 126 -4.18 -4.60 -8.13
CA GLU A 126 -4.64 -5.47 -7.06
C GLU A 126 -3.59 -6.55 -6.80
N LEU A 127 -3.18 -6.69 -5.55
CA LEU A 127 -2.34 -7.79 -5.09
C LEU A 127 -3.18 -8.73 -4.22
N PRO A 128 -3.60 -9.89 -4.75
CA PRO A 128 -4.35 -10.88 -3.98
C PRO A 128 -3.56 -11.42 -2.79
N ALA A 129 -4.26 -11.77 -1.70
CA ALA A 129 -3.68 -12.40 -0.52
C ALA A 129 -2.91 -13.68 -0.90
N SER A 130 -3.45 -14.48 -1.82
CA SER A 130 -2.79 -15.70 -2.32
C SER A 130 -1.41 -15.41 -2.91
N ARG A 131 -1.25 -14.30 -3.64
CA ARG A 131 0.03 -13.85 -4.20
C ARG A 131 0.96 -13.28 -3.13
N LEU A 132 0.43 -12.39 -2.28
CA LEU A 132 1.18 -11.75 -1.17
C LEU A 132 1.77 -12.78 -0.18
N LEU A 133 1.01 -13.83 0.11
CA LEU A 133 1.35 -14.91 1.01
C LEU A 133 2.18 -16.02 0.35
N SER A 134 2.13 -16.14 -0.98
CA SER A 134 2.93 -17.15 -1.68
C SER A 134 4.43 -16.89 -1.53
N ARG A 135 5.18 -17.93 -1.14
CA ARG A 135 6.64 -17.96 -1.27
C ARG A 135 6.99 -18.19 -2.76
N ARG A 136 6.97 -17.16 -3.59
CA ARG A 136 7.86 -17.12 -4.77
C ARG A 136 8.97 -16.12 -4.41
N ALA A 137 10.18 -16.54 -4.04
CA ALA A 137 11.22 -17.12 -4.89
C ALA A 137 11.45 -16.26 -6.15
N GLY A 138 12.53 -15.46 -6.15
CA GLY A 138 13.00 -14.76 -7.35
C GLY A 138 13.11 -13.23 -7.23
N LEU A 139 13.97 -12.75 -6.34
CA LEU A 139 14.74 -11.53 -6.58
C LEU A 139 16.20 -11.90 -6.27
N HIS A 140 16.80 -12.62 -7.23
CA HIS A 140 18.25 -12.68 -7.39
C HIS A 140 18.66 -11.57 -8.34
#